data_AF-A0A842S9D9-F1
#
_entry.id   AF-A0A842S9D9-F1
#
_cell.length_a   1.000
_cell.length_b   1.000
_cell.length_c   1.000
_cell.angle_alpha   90.00
_cell.angle_beta   90.00
_cell.angle_gamma   90.00
#
_symmetry.space_group_name_H-M   'P 1'
#
loop_
_entity.id
_entity.type
_entity.pdbx_description
1 polymer ?
#
loop_
_entity_poly.entity_id
_entity_poly.type
_entity_poly.pdbx_seq_one_letter_code
_entity_poly.pdbx_strand_id
1 'polypeptide(L)'
;MSTKTIKGVNENTWSEFKSMAAENKKKMGEFFSELVDFYKKKKVKKFWKDVLSVKEPISDYEAIQLRKTVKSLRKESGFRKIKWD
;
A
#
# COMPACT_ATOMS: atom_id res chain seq x y z
N MET A 1 27.26 20.93 -11.44
CA MET A 1 26.26 20.00 -10.89
C MET A 1 26.47 19.88 -9.40
N SER A 2 25.44 20.06 -8.57
CA SER A 2 25.56 19.85 -7.12
C SER A 2 25.51 18.36 -6.80
N THR A 3 26.61 17.80 -6.33
CA THR A 3 26.68 16.40 -5.87
C THR A 3 25.83 16.27 -4.61
N LYS A 4 24.72 15.54 -4.69
CA LYS A 4 23.88 15.26 -3.52
C LYS A 4 24.56 14.18 -2.68
N THR A 5 24.89 14.51 -1.44
CA THR A 5 25.47 13.58 -0.46
C THR A 5 24.43 13.17 0.58
N ILE A 6 24.50 11.93 1.04
CA ILE A 6 23.70 11.44 2.15
C ILE A 6 24.45 11.80 3.43
N LYS A 7 23.84 12.61 4.29
CA LYS A 7 24.43 13.05 5.57
C LYS A 7 23.69 12.38 6.73
N GLY A 8 24.38 12.20 7.86
CA GLY A 8 23.79 11.68 9.10
C GLY A 8 23.56 10.16 9.11
N VAL A 9 24.34 9.40 8.34
CA VAL A 9 24.30 7.93 8.39
C VAL A 9 25.22 7.45 9.50
N ASN A 10 24.71 6.57 10.36
CA ASN A 10 25.52 5.89 11.37
C ASN A 10 26.63 5.08 10.69
N GLU A 11 27.87 5.18 11.19
CA GLU A 11 29.03 4.51 10.61
C GLU A 11 28.87 2.99 10.53
N ASN A 12 28.26 2.37 11.55
CA ASN A 12 28.00 0.93 11.56
C ASN A 12 27.03 0.55 10.44
N THR A 13 25.93 1.31 10.29
CA THR A 13 24.97 1.12 9.20
C THR A 13 25.61 1.31 7.83
N TRP A 14 26.53 2.28 7.70
CA TRP A 14 27.26 2.51 6.46
C TRP A 14 28.24 1.39 6.13
N SER A 15 28.90 0.82 7.14
CA SER A 15 29.77 -0.34 7.01
C SER A 15 29.00 -1.58 6.56
N GLU A 16 27.89 -1.90 7.24
CA GLU A 16 27.01 -3.00 6.88
C GLU A 16 26.49 -2.86 5.43
N PHE A 17 26.08 -1.67 5.04
CA PHE A 17 25.63 -1.39 3.68
C PHE A 17 26.71 -1.68 2.63
N LYS A 18 27.97 -1.28 2.90
CA LYS A 18 29.10 -1.56 2.00
C LYS A 18 29.36 -3.05 1.88
N SER A 19 29.37 -3.77 3.01
CA SER A 19 29.56 -5.21 3.03
C SER A 19 28.49 -5.92 2.22
N MET A 20 27.22 -5.55 2.40
CA MET A 20 26.11 -6.11 1.62
C MET A 20 26.24 -5.81 0.12
N ALA A 21 26.65 -4.60 -0.27
CA ALA A 21 26.87 -4.28 -1.68
C ALA A 21 27.99 -5.12 -2.30
N ALA A 22 29.06 -5.36 -1.55
CA ALA A 22 30.20 -6.18 -1.96
C ALA A 22 29.82 -7.66 -2.09
N GLU A 23 29.08 -8.22 -1.12
CA GLU A 23 28.55 -9.59 -1.16
C GLU A 23 27.67 -9.83 -2.39
N ASN A 24 26.86 -8.82 -2.75
CA ASN A 24 26.00 -8.85 -3.93
C ASN A 24 26.74 -8.53 -5.23
N LYS A 25 28.06 -8.29 -5.19
CA LYS A 25 28.92 -7.94 -6.34
C LYS A 25 28.41 -6.73 -7.13
N LYS A 26 27.84 -5.74 -6.44
CA LYS A 26 27.27 -4.53 -7.06
C LYS A 26 28.00 -3.28 -6.60
N LYS A 27 27.99 -2.25 -7.46
CA LYS A 27 28.44 -0.92 -7.04
C LYS A 27 27.45 -0.36 -6.02
N MET A 28 27.95 0.38 -5.03
CA MET A 28 27.11 0.98 -3.98
C MET A 28 25.91 1.77 -4.52
N GLY A 29 26.11 2.57 -5.57
CA GLY A 29 25.03 3.35 -6.17
C GLY A 29 23.93 2.49 -6.82
N GLU A 30 24.31 1.40 -7.48
CA GLU A 30 23.38 0.45 -8.10
C GLU A 30 22.60 -0.30 -7.02
N PHE A 31 23.30 -0.80 -6.00
CA PHE A 31 22.71 -1.50 -4.87
C PHE A 31 21.74 -0.61 -4.09
N PHE A 32 22.11 0.64 -3.83
CA PHE A 32 21.23 1.61 -3.18
C PHE A 32 19.95 1.87 -3.99
N SER A 33 20.08 2.02 -5.30
CA SER A 33 18.94 2.26 -6.19
C SER A 33 17.95 1.10 -6.17
N GLU A 34 18.46 -0.14 -6.18
CA GLU A 34 17.62 -1.34 -6.05
C GLU A 34 16.89 -1.40 -4.71
N LEU A 35 17.55 -1.07 -3.60
CA LEU A 35 16.91 -1.02 -2.28
C LEU A 35 15.78 0.02 -2.23
N VAL A 36 16.01 1.21 -2.81
CA VAL A 36 14.99 2.26 -2.90
C VAL A 36 13.80 1.78 -3.73
N ASP A 37 14.06 1.14 -4.87
CA ASP A 37 13.00 0.63 -5.75
C ASP A 37 12.23 -0.53 -5.12
N PHE A 38 12.92 -1.43 -4.43
CA PHE A 38 12.31 -2.49 -3.64
C PHE A 38 11.39 -1.93 -2.57
N TYR A 39 11.84 -0.91 -1.83
CA TYR A 39 11.05 -0.25 -0.81
C TYR A 39 9.80 0.40 -1.41
N LYS A 40 9.95 1.17 -2.50
CA LYS A 40 8.82 1.79 -3.22
C LYS A 40 7.80 0.76 -3.69
N LYS A 41 8.27 -0.34 -4.29
CA LYS A 41 7.40 -1.43 -4.77
C LYS A 41 6.65 -2.11 -3.63
N LYS A 42 7.31 -2.35 -2.49
CA LYS A 42 6.68 -3.01 -1.34
C LYS A 42 5.68 -2.12 -0.59
N LYS A 43 5.98 -0.82 -0.40
CA LYS A 43 5.13 0.06 0.42
C LYS A 43 3.76 0.36 -0.21
N VAL A 44 3.71 0.58 -1.52
CA VAL A 44 2.46 1.04 -2.18
C VAL A 44 1.55 -0.13 -2.53
N LYS A 45 2.12 -1.26 -2.99
CA LYS A 45 1.29 -2.41 -3.39
C LYS A 45 0.80 -3.24 -2.21
N LYS A 46 1.60 -3.48 -1.17
CA LYS A 46 1.21 -4.41 -0.12
C LYS A 46 0.16 -3.81 0.83
N PHE A 47 0.28 -2.54 1.21
CA PHE A 47 -0.69 -1.89 2.10
C PHE A 47 -2.11 -1.88 1.50
N TRP A 48 -2.27 -1.33 0.30
CA TRP A 48 -3.59 -1.27 -0.34
C TRP A 48 -4.10 -2.63 -0.80
N LYS A 49 -3.19 -3.53 -1.23
CA LYS A 49 -3.60 -4.89 -1.54
C LYS A 49 -4.11 -5.59 -0.29
N ASP A 50 -3.42 -5.51 0.84
CA ASP A 50 -3.86 -6.16 2.08
C ASP A 50 -5.17 -5.55 2.60
N VAL A 51 -5.35 -4.23 2.51
CA VAL A 51 -6.61 -3.52 2.85
C VAL A 51 -7.77 -3.94 1.95
N LEU A 52 -7.53 -4.07 0.64
CA LEU A 52 -8.55 -4.42 -0.35
C LEU A 52 -8.72 -5.94 -0.55
N SER A 53 -7.78 -6.76 -0.05
CA SER A 53 -7.79 -8.22 -0.14
C SER A 53 -8.26 -8.89 1.13
N VAL A 54 -8.64 -8.12 2.17
CA VAL A 54 -9.46 -8.68 3.24
C VAL A 54 -10.74 -9.15 2.55
N LYS A 55 -10.82 -10.47 2.38
CA LYS A 55 -11.98 -11.25 1.94
C LYS A 55 -13.25 -10.48 2.25
N GLU A 56 -14.10 -10.26 1.24
CA GLU A 56 -15.33 -9.47 1.37
C GLU A 56 -15.96 -9.77 2.73
N PRO A 57 -16.13 -8.76 3.60
CA PRO A 57 -16.52 -8.99 5.00
C PRO A 57 -17.91 -9.62 5.13
N ILE A 58 -18.62 -9.73 4.02
CA ILE A 58 -19.93 -10.32 3.86
C ILE A 58 -19.93 -11.17 2.59
N SER A 59 -20.61 -12.30 2.63
CA SER A 59 -20.93 -13.10 1.46
C SER A 59 -21.86 -12.35 0.49
N ASP A 60 -21.90 -12.78 -0.78
CA ASP A 60 -22.86 -12.26 -1.77
C ASP A 60 -24.30 -12.29 -1.26
N TYR A 61 -24.66 -13.36 -0.54
CA TYR A 61 -25.98 -13.49 0.06
C TYR A 61 -26.23 -12.39 1.11
N GLU A 62 -25.29 -12.19 2.04
CA GLU A 62 -25.38 -11.14 3.06
C GLU A 62 -25.41 -9.74 2.42
N ALA A 63 -24.63 -9.52 1.36
CA ALA A 63 -24.67 -8.27 0.61
C ALA A 63 -26.04 -8.01 -0.03
N ILE A 64 -26.68 -9.04 -0.60
CA ILE A 64 -28.04 -8.95 -1.15
C ILE A 64 -29.05 -8.65 -0.05
N GLN A 65 -28.96 -9.30 1.11
CA GLN A 65 -29.88 -9.07 2.22
C GLN A 65 -29.70 -7.67 2.80
N LEU A 66 -28.46 -7.21 2.99
CA LEU A 66 -28.17 -5.87 3.49
C LEU A 66 -28.70 -4.79 2.53
N ARG A 67 -28.58 -4.99 1.21
CA ARG A 67 -29.20 -4.09 0.21
C ARG A 67 -30.72 -4.06 0.32
N LYS A 68 -31.38 -5.22 0.53
CA LYS A 68 -32.85 -5.28 0.70
C LYS A 68 -33.28 -4.54 1.96
N THR A 69 -32.63 -4.78 3.08
CA THR A 69 -32.92 -4.13 4.37
C THR A 69 -32.69 -2.63 4.32
N VAL A 70 -31.58 -2.17 3.71
CA VAL A 70 -31.34 -0.74 3.52
C VAL A 70 -32.40 -0.11 2.60
N LYS A 71 -32.85 -0.84 1.56
CA LYS A 71 -33.90 -0.35 0.65
C LYS A 71 -35.26 -0.26 1.36
N SER A 72 -35.62 -1.22 2.21
CA SER A 72 -36.86 -1.15 3.01
C SER A 72 -36.78 -0.03 4.03
N LEU A 73 -35.69 0.06 4.79
CA LEU A 73 -35.45 1.14 5.75
C LEU A 73 -35.52 2.51 5.09
N ARG A 74 -34.90 2.71 3.92
CA ARG A 74 -34.97 3.99 3.18
C ARG A 74 -36.40 4.32 2.73
N LYS A 75 -37.19 3.31 2.33
CA LYS A 75 -38.59 3.49 1.94
C LYS A 75 -39.47 3.86 3.13
N GLU A 76 -39.25 3.24 4.28
CA GLU A 76 -39.99 3.48 5.53
C GLU A 76 -39.62 4.80 6.19
N SER A 77 -38.33 5.14 6.22
CA SER A 77 -37.80 6.38 6.83
C SER A 77 -37.94 7.63 5.95
N GLY A 78 -38.53 7.51 4.76
CA GLY A 78 -38.72 8.64 3.84
C GLY A 78 -37.43 9.21 3.24
N PHE A 79 -36.29 8.50 3.38
CA PHE A 79 -35.00 8.90 2.83
C PHE A 79 -34.99 8.78 1.30
N ARG A 80 -35.49 9.85 0.66
CA ARG A 80 -35.43 10.22 -0.77
C ARG A 80 -36.47 9.58 -1.71
N LYS A 81 -37.50 10.36 -2.02
CA LYS A 81 -38.09 10.48 -3.37
C LYS A 81 -37.10 11.19 -4.32
N ILE A 82 -35.87 10.70 -4.49
CA ILE A 82 -34.96 11.26 -5.50
C ILE A 82 -34.76 10.19 -6.56
N LYS A 83 -35.47 10.38 -7.68
CA LYS A 83 -35.21 9.68 -8.94
C LYS A 83 -33.81 10.05 -9.40
N TRP A 84 -33.02 9.03 -9.75
CA TRP A 84 -31.86 9.22 -10.60
C TRP A 84 -32.29 8.67 -11.95
N ASP A 85 -32.39 9.57 -12.92
CA ASP A 85 -32.61 9.25 -14.33
C ASP A 85 -31.38 8.53 -14.93
#